data_AF-A0A2S7I8F0-F1
#
_entry.id   AF-A0A2S7I8F0-F1
#
_cell.length_a   1.000
_cell.length_b   1.000
_cell.length_c   1.000
_cell.angle_alpha   90.00
_cell.angle_beta   90.00
_cell.angle_gamma   90.00
#
_symmetry.space_group_name_H-M   'P 1'
#
loop_
_entity.id
_entity.type
_entity.pdbx_description
1 polymer ?
#
loop_
_entity_poly.entity_id
_entity_poly.type
_entity_poly.pdbx_seq_one_letter_code
_entity_poly.pdbx_strand_id
1 'polypeptide(L)'
;MLIKDLFQNVKISLKRSTLINMKQTRIYITFTLLLIGIILYNYLNSNFFINNMKTDYFPKEISGTIYDATPIKGGVLSIDIHSNSKDDGISIRNSDMIFKNIKNGTYLKKIPNTNKCFIIKGDSIMYFNCYVFSKEDSAKIGKIKNWNLNLTNHWILKK
;
A
#
# COMPACT_ATOMS: atom_id res chain seq x y z
N MET A 1 18.92 -74.83 -20.31
CA MET A 1 18.08 -74.23 -19.25
C MET A 1 18.66 -72.90 -18.75
N LEU A 2 19.97 -72.81 -18.47
CA LEU A 2 20.67 -71.61 -17.96
C LEU A 2 20.55 -70.28 -18.76
N ILE A 3 20.48 -70.32 -20.09
CA ILE A 3 20.48 -69.08 -20.91
C ILE A 3 19.15 -68.32 -20.79
N LYS A 4 18.01 -69.03 -20.69
CA LYS A 4 16.69 -68.39 -20.58
C LYS A 4 16.52 -67.61 -19.27
N ASP A 5 17.07 -68.14 -18.18
CA ASP A 5 17.02 -67.50 -16.86
C ASP A 5 17.90 -66.25 -16.80
N LEU A 6 19.07 -66.27 -17.46
CA LEU A 6 19.93 -65.09 -17.62
C LEU A 6 19.23 -63.96 -18.39
N PHE A 7 18.55 -64.29 -19.50
CA PHE A 7 17.78 -63.29 -20.26
C PHE A 7 16.60 -62.71 -19.47
N GLN A 8 15.89 -63.53 -18.68
CA GLN A 8 14.82 -63.02 -17.82
C GLN A 8 15.35 -62.08 -16.73
N ASN A 9 16.47 -62.42 -16.09
CA ASN A 9 17.06 -61.59 -15.05
C ASN A 9 17.57 -60.24 -15.59
N VAL A 10 18.19 -60.23 -16.78
CA VAL A 10 18.61 -58.98 -17.44
C VAL A 10 17.40 -58.10 -17.80
N LYS A 11 16.33 -58.71 -18.32
CA LYS A 11 15.09 -57.98 -18.67
C LYS A 11 14.41 -57.37 -17.43
N ILE A 12 14.40 -58.08 -16.31
CA ILE A 12 13.84 -57.58 -15.04
C ILE A 12 14.70 -56.44 -14.49
N SER A 13 16.03 -56.57 -14.55
CA SER A 13 16.96 -55.52 -14.10
C SER A 13 16.81 -54.23 -14.92
N LEU A 14 16.75 -54.34 -16.25
CA LEU A 14 16.52 -53.19 -17.15
C LEU A 14 15.13 -52.56 -16.96
N LYS A 15 14.10 -53.36 -16.71
CA LYS A 15 12.76 -52.85 -16.41
C LYS A 15 12.70 -52.11 -15.07
N ARG A 16 13.47 -52.56 -14.06
CA ARG A 16 13.57 -51.87 -12.77
C ARG A 16 14.33 -50.54 -12.88
N SER A 17 15.45 -50.49 -13.61
CA SER A 17 16.23 -49.25 -13.78
C SER A 17 15.45 -48.17 -14.54
N THR A 18 14.74 -48.56 -15.61
CA THR A 18 13.86 -47.64 -16.37
C THR A 18 12.71 -47.11 -15.52
N LEU A 19 12.09 -47.94 -14.68
CA LEU A 19 11.03 -47.53 -13.75
C LEU A 19 11.52 -46.54 -12.68
N ILE A 20 12.73 -46.72 -12.16
CA ILE A 20 13.33 -45.80 -11.18
C ILE A 20 13.59 -44.44 -11.81
N ASN A 21 14.16 -44.42 -13.02
CA ASN A 21 14.40 -43.18 -13.77
C ASN A 21 13.08 -42.45 -14.08
N MET A 22 12.03 -43.17 -14.51
CA MET A 22 10.71 -42.56 -14.77
C MET A 22 10.07 -41.95 -13.51
N LYS A 23 10.26 -42.56 -12.33
CA LYS A 23 9.76 -42.00 -11.07
C LYS A 23 10.49 -40.72 -10.69
N GLN A 24 11.81 -40.69 -10.82
CA GLN A 24 12.61 -39.48 -10.57
C GLN A 24 12.24 -38.36 -11.55
N THR A 25 12.10 -38.66 -12.85
CA THR A 25 11.66 -37.67 -13.85
C THR A 25 10.30 -37.05 -13.50
N ARG A 26 9.34 -37.85 -13.01
CA ARG A 26 8.03 -37.33 -12.57
C ARG A 26 8.17 -36.35 -11.41
N ILE A 27 8.99 -36.67 -10.40
CA ILE A 27 9.24 -35.79 -9.25
C ILE A 27 9.84 -34.46 -9.70
N TYR A 28 10.85 -34.50 -10.58
CA TYR A 28 11.46 -33.27 -11.13
C TYR A 28 10.45 -32.44 -11.92
N ILE A 29 9.60 -33.05 -12.75
CA ILE A 29 8.56 -32.32 -13.50
C ILE A 29 7.59 -31.65 -12.54
N THR A 30 7.11 -32.36 -11.52
CA THR A 30 6.19 -31.79 -10.52
C THR A 30 6.82 -30.61 -9.79
N PHE A 31 8.08 -30.73 -9.36
CA PHE A 31 8.78 -29.65 -8.66
C PHE A 31 8.99 -28.42 -9.56
N THR A 32 9.37 -28.63 -10.83
CA THR A 32 9.54 -27.55 -11.81
C THR A 32 8.22 -26.85 -12.10
N LEU A 33 7.11 -27.58 -12.26
CA LEU A 33 5.78 -26.98 -12.45
C LEU A 33 5.34 -26.16 -11.24
N LEU A 34 5.65 -26.63 -10.03
CA LEU A 34 5.33 -25.91 -8.80
C LEU A 34 6.12 -24.60 -8.70
N LEU A 35 7.42 -24.62 -9.03
CA LEU A 35 8.24 -23.41 -9.11
C LEU A 35 7.72 -22.41 -10.15
N ILE A 36 7.38 -22.88 -11.36
CA ILE A 36 6.79 -22.02 -12.41
C ILE A 36 5.47 -21.40 -11.92
N GLY A 37 4.63 -22.18 -11.25
CA GLY A 37 3.38 -21.69 -10.65
C GLY A 37 3.60 -20.58 -9.64
N ILE A 38 4.60 -20.72 -8.75
CA ILE A 38 4.95 -19.68 -7.77
C ILE A 38 5.46 -18.41 -8.46
N ILE A 39 6.31 -18.54 -9.48
CA ILE A 39 6.84 -17.40 -10.25
C ILE A 39 5.68 -16.66 -10.95
N LEU A 40 4.78 -17.39 -11.63
CA LEU A 40 3.62 -16.81 -12.31
C LEU A 40 2.66 -16.14 -11.34
N TYR A 41 2.39 -16.76 -10.18
CA TYR A 41 1.55 -16.16 -9.15
C TYR A 41 2.12 -14.84 -8.66
N ASN A 42 3.42 -14.79 -8.33
CA ASN A 42 4.07 -13.56 -7.88
C ASN A 42 4.14 -12.48 -8.97
N TYR A 43 4.33 -12.88 -10.23
CA TYR A 43 4.31 -11.94 -11.36
C TYR A 43 2.93 -11.30 -11.53
N LEU A 44 1.87 -12.11 -11.54
CA LEU A 44 0.49 -11.65 -11.70
C LEU A 44 -0.01 -10.86 -10.49
N ASN A 45 0.41 -11.21 -9.27
CA ASN A 45 0.01 -10.55 -8.03
C ASN A 45 1.01 -9.52 -7.49
N SER A 46 2.01 -9.12 -8.28
CA SER A 46 3.07 -8.18 -7.90
C SER A 46 2.55 -6.85 -7.33
N ASN A 47 1.33 -6.44 -7.72
CA ASN A 47 0.72 -5.19 -7.30
C ASN A 47 -0.30 -5.34 -6.15
N PHE A 48 -0.59 -6.54 -5.64
CA PHE A 48 -1.63 -6.72 -4.62
C PHE A 48 -1.30 -5.96 -3.32
N PHE A 49 -0.06 -6.08 -2.84
CA PHE A 49 0.39 -5.34 -1.65
C PHE A 49 0.38 -3.82 -1.88
N ILE A 50 0.89 -3.36 -3.02
CA ILE A 50 0.94 -1.93 -3.36
C ILE A 50 -0.49 -1.36 -3.49
N ASN A 51 -1.42 -2.11 -4.07
CA ASN A 51 -2.81 -1.69 -4.25
C ASN A 51 -3.55 -1.63 -2.91
N ASN A 52 -3.36 -2.61 -2.01
CA ASN A 52 -3.94 -2.57 -0.66
C ASN A 52 -3.35 -1.41 0.16
N MET A 53 -2.04 -1.15 0.05
CA MET A 53 -1.44 0.00 0.72
C MET A 53 -1.98 1.33 0.14
N LYS A 54 -2.35 1.37 -1.15
CA LYS A 54 -2.98 2.54 -1.78
C LYS A 54 -4.40 2.81 -1.32
N THR A 55 -5.21 1.80 -1.09
CA THR A 55 -6.57 2.02 -0.59
C THR A 55 -6.56 2.50 0.85
N ASP A 56 -5.60 2.03 1.65
CA ASP A 56 -5.64 2.22 3.10
C ASP A 56 -4.80 3.41 3.58
N TYR A 57 -3.68 3.70 2.91
CA TYR A 57 -2.74 4.74 3.33
C TYR A 57 -2.62 5.91 2.37
N PHE A 58 -2.97 5.73 1.09
CA PHE A 58 -2.93 6.82 0.12
C PHE A 58 -4.30 7.49 0.01
N PRO A 59 -4.42 8.78 0.39
CA PRO A 59 -5.74 9.41 0.49
C PRO A 59 -6.37 9.50 -0.90
N LYS A 60 -7.67 9.16 -0.95
CA LYS A 60 -8.56 9.30 -2.12
C LYS A 60 -8.42 10.68 -2.75
N GLU A 61 -8.81 10.79 -4.02
CA GLU A 61 -8.97 12.11 -4.63
C GLU A 61 -9.93 12.93 -3.78
N ILE A 62 -9.46 14.08 -3.30
CA ILE A 62 -10.27 15.03 -2.55
C ILE A 62 -10.20 16.33 -3.33
N SER A 63 -11.36 16.80 -3.76
CA SER A 63 -11.44 18.03 -4.54
C SER A 63 -12.75 18.74 -4.31
N GLY A 64 -12.71 20.06 -4.16
CA GLY A 64 -13.91 20.85 -3.99
C GLY A 64 -13.65 22.21 -3.38
N THR A 65 -14.72 22.90 -3.04
CA THR A 65 -14.65 24.24 -2.44
C THR A 65 -14.62 24.14 -0.93
N ILE A 66 -13.64 24.78 -0.31
CA ILE A 66 -13.50 24.82 1.14
C ILE A 66 -14.64 25.66 1.73
N TYR A 67 -15.40 25.10 2.67
CA TYR A 67 -16.44 25.86 3.39
C TYR A 67 -16.12 26.08 4.87
N ASP A 68 -15.28 25.23 5.47
CA ASP A 68 -14.71 25.46 6.79
C ASP A 68 -13.21 25.12 6.81
N ALA A 69 -12.44 25.92 7.55
CA ALA A 69 -11.01 25.72 7.75
C ALA A 69 -10.63 26.12 9.17
N THR A 70 -10.52 25.13 10.04
CA THR A 70 -10.32 25.32 11.48
C THR A 70 -8.96 24.76 11.94
N PRO A 71 -8.09 25.55 12.56
CA PRO A 71 -6.84 25.05 13.11
C PRO A 71 -7.09 24.13 14.31
N ILE A 72 -6.37 23.02 14.38
CA ILE A 72 -6.43 22.05 15.48
C ILE A 72 -5.04 21.89 16.12
N LYS A 73 -4.99 21.24 17.30
CA LYS A 73 -3.74 21.02 18.04
C LYS A 73 -2.71 20.25 17.20
N GLY A 74 -1.43 20.61 17.35
CA GLY A 74 -0.33 19.93 16.66
C GLY A 74 0.06 20.55 15.30
N GLY A 75 -0.39 21.78 15.00
CA GLY A 75 -0.04 22.47 13.76
C GLY A 75 -0.72 21.88 12.53
N VAL A 76 -1.95 21.41 12.70
CA VAL A 76 -2.77 20.79 11.65
C VAL A 76 -3.98 21.68 11.40
N LEU A 77 -4.39 21.78 10.13
CA LEU A 77 -5.59 22.51 9.71
C LEU A 77 -6.65 21.49 9.30
N SER A 78 -7.78 21.47 10.01
CA SER A 78 -8.97 20.74 9.59
C SER A 78 -9.67 21.56 8.52
N ILE A 79 -10.02 20.93 7.40
CA ILE A 79 -10.63 21.55 6.24
C ILE A 79 -11.84 20.71 5.84
N ASP A 80 -13.00 21.34 5.79
CA ASP A 80 -14.20 20.72 5.26
C ASP A 80 -14.51 21.29 3.87
N ILE A 81 -14.77 20.38 2.93
CA ILE A 81 -14.79 20.62 1.49
C ILE A 81 -16.12 20.16 0.93
N HIS A 82 -16.77 21.05 0.17
CA HIS A 82 -17.94 20.71 -0.62
C HIS A 82 -17.47 20.07 -1.93
N SER A 83 -17.60 18.76 -2.03
CA SER A 83 -17.28 17.98 -3.24
C SER A 83 -18.56 17.66 -4.00
N ASN A 84 -18.43 17.39 -5.30
CA ASN A 84 -19.57 17.15 -6.22
C ASN A 84 -20.45 15.95 -5.81
N SER A 85 -19.92 15.01 -5.03
CA SER A 85 -20.63 13.79 -4.63
C SER A 85 -21.11 13.80 -3.18
N LYS A 86 -20.29 14.33 -2.25
CA LYS A 86 -20.59 14.40 -0.82
C LYS A 86 -19.59 15.34 -0.14
N ASP A 87 -19.99 16.03 0.92
CA ASP A 87 -19.05 16.78 1.76
C ASP A 87 -17.98 15.85 2.33
N ASP A 88 -16.71 16.25 2.15
CA ASP A 88 -15.54 15.55 2.63
C ASP A 88 -14.78 16.44 3.61
N GLY A 89 -14.34 15.86 4.73
CA GLY A 89 -13.55 16.54 5.74
C GLY A 89 -12.16 15.94 5.86
N ILE A 90 -11.13 16.76 5.75
CA ILE A 90 -9.72 16.34 5.79
C ILE A 90 -8.91 17.16 6.77
N SER A 91 -7.85 16.59 7.33
CA SER A 91 -6.90 17.33 8.15
C SER A 91 -5.55 17.38 7.43
N ILE A 92 -5.03 18.58 7.17
CA ILE A 92 -3.77 18.80 6.47
C ILE A 92 -2.72 19.36 7.44
N ARG A 93 -1.52 18.78 7.46
CA ARG A 93 -0.34 19.37 8.10
C ARG A 93 0.53 20.09 7.08
N ASN A 94 0.88 21.34 7.35
CA ASN A 94 1.72 22.17 6.51
C ASN A 94 2.36 23.34 7.28
N SER A 95 3.08 24.21 6.56
CA SER A 95 3.55 25.48 7.09
C SER A 95 2.41 26.50 7.25
N ASP A 96 2.57 27.38 8.26
CA ASP A 96 1.63 28.47 8.52
C ASP A 96 1.45 29.41 7.33
N MET A 97 2.48 29.54 6.48
CA MET A 97 2.42 30.34 5.25
C MET A 97 1.34 29.81 4.31
N ILE A 98 1.21 28.49 4.18
CA ILE A 98 0.20 27.88 3.32
C ILE A 98 -1.18 28.02 3.96
N PHE A 99 -1.30 27.80 5.27
CA PHE A 99 -2.57 27.95 5.98
C PHE A 99 -3.16 29.35 5.88
N LYS A 100 -2.34 30.41 5.91
CA LYS A 100 -2.80 31.80 5.71
C LYS A 100 -3.43 32.04 4.33
N ASN A 101 -3.08 31.23 3.33
CA ASN A 101 -3.61 31.31 1.97
C ASN A 101 -4.86 30.46 1.76
N ILE A 102 -5.13 29.51 2.66
CA ILE A 102 -6.34 28.68 2.66
C ILE A 102 -7.47 29.47 3.33
N LYS A 103 -8.54 29.74 2.57
CA LYS A 103 -9.73 30.45 3.06
C LYS A 103 -11.00 29.78 2.55
N ASN A 104 -12.12 30.01 3.23
CA ASN A 104 -13.44 29.60 2.76
C ASN A 104 -13.69 30.18 1.36
N GLY A 105 -14.30 29.38 0.49
CA GLY A 105 -14.50 29.67 -0.93
C GLY A 105 -13.31 29.32 -1.84
N THR A 106 -12.16 28.93 -1.29
CA THR A 106 -11.00 28.51 -2.10
C THR A 106 -11.22 27.08 -2.60
N TYR A 107 -10.92 26.81 -3.86
CA TYR A 107 -10.93 25.45 -4.37
C TYR A 107 -9.64 24.74 -3.96
N LEU A 108 -9.78 23.55 -3.37
CA LEU A 108 -8.66 22.69 -3.01
C LEU A 108 -8.74 21.40 -3.82
N LYS A 109 -7.59 20.93 -4.31
CA LYS A 109 -7.47 19.60 -4.89
C LYS A 109 -6.22 18.88 -4.38
N LYS A 110 -6.43 17.67 -3.90
CA LYS A 110 -5.37 16.71 -3.61
C LYS A 110 -5.16 15.80 -4.83
N ILE A 111 -3.90 15.67 -5.24
CA ILE A 111 -3.53 14.72 -6.28
C ILE A 111 -3.59 13.29 -5.70
N PRO A 112 -4.29 12.35 -6.38
CA PRO A 112 -4.37 10.95 -5.94
C PRO A 112 -2.99 10.32 -5.76
N ASN A 113 -2.83 9.45 -4.76
CA ASN A 113 -1.59 8.69 -4.53
C ASN A 113 -0.31 9.51 -4.33
N THR A 114 -0.44 10.80 -4.02
CA THR A 114 0.70 11.66 -3.70
C THR A 114 0.39 12.49 -2.45
N ASN A 115 1.45 13.08 -1.89
CA ASN A 115 1.37 14.14 -0.89
C ASN A 115 1.27 15.53 -1.55
N LYS A 116 0.84 15.65 -2.81
CA LYS A 116 0.78 16.93 -3.52
C LYS A 116 -0.64 17.45 -3.51
N CYS A 117 -0.80 18.72 -3.14
CA CYS A 117 -2.04 19.46 -3.22
C CYS A 117 -1.82 20.77 -3.97
N PHE A 118 -2.92 21.34 -4.44
CA PHE A 118 -2.95 22.72 -4.85
C PHE A 118 -4.25 23.39 -4.40
N ILE A 119 -4.18 24.71 -4.28
CA ILE A 119 -5.37 25.55 -4.13
C ILE A 119 -5.47 26.52 -5.31
N ILE A 120 -6.69 26.83 -5.71
CA ILE A 120 -7.01 27.85 -6.71
C ILE A 120 -7.73 29.00 -6.03
N LYS A 121 -7.21 30.21 -6.21
CA LYS A 121 -7.77 31.45 -5.68
C LYS A 121 -7.80 32.50 -6.79
N GLY A 122 -8.98 32.78 -7.32
CA GLY A 122 -9.11 33.61 -8.54
C GLY A 122 -8.29 32.99 -9.66
N ASP A 123 -7.39 33.79 -10.26
CA ASP A 123 -6.51 33.37 -11.36
C ASP A 123 -5.17 32.77 -10.89
N SER A 124 -4.99 32.58 -9.59
CA SER A 124 -3.75 32.08 -9.00
C SER A 124 -3.87 30.64 -8.53
N ILE A 125 -2.82 29.86 -8.77
CA ILE A 125 -2.68 28.48 -8.29
C ILE A 125 -1.45 28.40 -7.39
N MET A 126 -1.62 27.81 -6.20
CA MET A 126 -0.52 27.54 -5.28
C MET A 126 -0.36 26.04 -5.07
N TYR A 127 0.81 25.51 -5.41
CA TYR A 127 1.18 24.10 -5.23
C TYR A 127 1.92 23.89 -3.92
N PHE A 128 1.62 22.81 -3.21
CA PHE A 128 2.29 22.47 -1.95
C PHE A 128 2.22 20.99 -1.61
N ASN A 129 3.11 20.57 -0.70
CA ASN A 129 3.04 19.24 -0.12
C ASN A 129 2.03 19.22 1.02
N CYS A 130 1.04 18.34 0.96
CA CYS A 130 -0.01 18.14 1.96
C CYS A 130 0.07 16.71 2.52
N TYR A 131 0.09 16.61 3.85
CA TYR A 131 -0.05 15.35 4.54
C TYR A 131 -1.47 15.27 5.10
N VAL A 132 -2.28 14.38 4.55
CA VAL A 132 -3.67 14.21 4.94
C VAL A 132 -3.77 13.15 6.02
N PHE A 133 -4.49 13.50 7.08
CA PHE A 133 -4.82 12.61 8.18
C PHE A 133 -6.34 12.44 8.25
N SER A 134 -6.78 11.28 8.73
CA SER A 134 -8.18 11.10 9.13
C SER A 134 -8.50 12.04 10.30
N LYS A 135 -9.79 12.41 10.47
CA LYS A 135 -10.22 13.23 11.62
C LYS A 135 -9.92 12.49 12.94
N GLU A 136 -10.07 11.18 12.94
CA GLU A 136 -9.81 10.30 14.08
C GLU A 136 -8.34 10.30 14.48
N ASP A 137 -7.41 10.21 13.52
CA ASP A 137 -5.97 10.19 13.79
C ASP A 137 -5.46 11.57 14.21
N SER A 138 -6.00 12.64 13.62
CA SER A 138 -5.70 14.01 14.02
C SER A 138 -6.09 14.28 15.48
N ALA A 139 -7.25 13.76 15.91
CA ALA A 139 -7.68 13.84 17.31
C ALA A 139 -6.76 13.06 18.27
N LYS A 140 -6.12 11.98 17.81
CA LYS A 140 -5.13 11.22 18.62
C LYS A 140 -3.82 12.01 18.77
N ILE A 141 -3.35 12.69 17.72
CA ILE A 141 -2.15 13.54 17.78
C ILE A 141 -2.32 14.64 18.83
N GLY A 142 -3.50 15.28 18.88
CA GLY A 142 -3.82 16.33 19.86
C GLY A 142 -3.93 15.85 21.32
N LYS A 143 -3.94 14.53 21.57
CA LYS A 143 -4.02 13.93 22.92
C LYS A 143 -2.66 13.61 23.54
N ILE A 144 -1.54 13.73 22.80
CA ILE A 144 -0.20 13.57 23.36
C ILE A 144 0.13 14.82 24.18
N LYS A 145 -0.35 14.85 25.44
CA LYS A 145 -0.15 15.97 26.37
C LYS A 145 1.32 16.13 26.79
N ASN A 146 2.05 15.02 26.90
CA ASN A 146 3.45 15.00 27.31
C ASN A 146 4.27 14.22 26.29
N TRP A 147 4.96 14.95 25.41
CA TRP A 147 5.95 14.37 24.51
C TRP A 147 7.20 13.99 25.33
N ASN A 148 7.37 12.70 25.63
CA ASN A 148 8.59 12.23 26.26
C ASN A 148 9.71 12.21 25.20
N LEU A 149 10.64 13.17 25.28
CA LEU A 149 11.75 13.29 24.34
C LEU A 149 12.62 12.03 24.28
N ASN A 150 12.68 11.26 25.37
CA ASN A 150 13.42 10.00 25.42
C ASN A 150 12.71 8.86 24.68
N LEU A 151 11.43 9.06 24.30
CA LEU A 151 10.64 8.10 23.51
C LEU A 151 10.67 8.36 22.00
N THR A 152 11.55 9.24 21.53
CA THR A 152 11.62 9.61 20.12
C THR A 152 12.29 8.52 19.27
N ASN A 153 11.80 8.34 18.03
CA ASN A 153 12.36 7.45 17.00
C ASN A 153 12.35 5.93 17.29
N HIS A 154 11.41 5.43 18.10
CA HIS A 154 11.21 3.99 18.24
C HIS A 154 9.75 3.58 18.23
N TRP A 155 9.51 2.39 17.69
CA TRP A 155 8.21 1.74 17.71
C TRP A 155 8.00 1.08 19.07
N ILE A 156 6.98 1.51 19.81
CA ILE A 156 6.57 0.84 21.04
C ILE A 156 5.44 -0.13 20.68
N LEU A 157 5.65 -1.43 20.92
CA LEU A 157 4.60 -2.43 20.77
C LEU A 157 3.46 -2.13 21.75
N LYS A 158 2.26 -1.99 21.21
CA LYS A 158 1.04 -1.84 22.01
C LYS A 158 0.79 -3.19 22.70
N LYS A 159 0.95 -3.23 24.02
CA LYS A 159 0.52 -4.37 24.86
C LYS A 159 -0.99 -4.36 25.01
#